data_AF-A0A532CZ29-F1
#
_entry.id   AF-A0A532CZ29-F1
#
_cell.length_a   1.000
_cell.length_b   1.000
_cell.length_c   1.000
_cell.angle_alpha   90.00
_cell.angle_beta   90.00
_cell.angle_gamma   90.00
#
_symmetry.space_group_name_H-M   'P 1'
#
loop_
_entity.id
_entity.type
_entity.pdbx_description
1 polymer ?
#
loop_
_entity_poly.entity_id
_entity_poly.type
_entity_poly.pdbx_seq_one_letter_code
_entity_poly.pdbx_strand_id
1 'polypeptide(L)' 'MQQHTDGGTVTVPVPDHAEIRIDTLQSIIRQSGIPRNPFES' A
#
# COMPACT_ATOMS: atom_id res chain seq x y z
N MET A 1 2.80 5.36 4.10
CA MET A 1 1.51 4.87 4.64
C MET A 1 1.80 3.90 5.78
N GLN A 2 0.91 3.77 6.77
CA GLN A 2 1.05 2.84 7.90
C GLN A 2 -0.27 2.12 8.12
N GLN A 3 -0.26 0.78 8.11
CA GLN A 3 -1.42 -0.03 8.47
C GLN A 3 -1.24 -0.60 9.88
N HIS A 4 -2.32 -0.60 10.67
CA HIS A 4 -2.38 -1.29 11.96
C HIS A 4 -3.08 -2.65 11.79
N THR A 5 -2.48 -3.68 12.38
CA THR A 5 -3.00 -5.05 12.45
C THR A 5 -3.04 -5.48 13.91
N ASP A 6 -3.79 -6.54 14.24
CA ASP A 6 -3.90 -7.04 15.62
C ASP A 6 -2.55 -7.45 16.24
N GLY A 7 -1.53 -7.70 15.41
CA GLY A 7 -0.16 -8.05 15.82
C GLY A 7 0.89 -6.94 15.72
N GLY A 8 0.54 -5.72 15.29
CA GLY A 8 1.50 -4.62 15.11
C GLY A 8 1.21 -3.73 13.90
N THR A 9 2.24 -3.07 13.37
CA THR A 9 2.08 -2.17 12.20
C THR A 9 2.93 -2.61 11.01
N VAL A 10 2.36 -2.46 9.81
CA VAL A 10 3.05 -2.64 8.54
C VAL A 10 3.35 -1.27 7.96
N THR A 11 4.63 -0.96 7.83
CA THR A 11 5.12 0.30 7.26
C THR A 11 5.72 0.02 5.89
N VAL A 12 5.15 0.65 4.86
CA VAL A 12 5.64 0.54 3.47
C VAL A 12 6.06 1.94 3.00
N PRO A 13 7.29 2.09 2.46
CA PRO A 13 7.71 3.34 1.84
C PRO A 13 6.89 3.58 0.58
N VAL A 14 6.35 4.80 0.45
CA VAL A 14 5.59 5.24 -0.71
C VAL A 14 6.30 6.45 -1.29
N PRO A 15 6.60 6.48 -2.61
CA PRO A 15 7.20 7.65 -3.24
C PRO A 15 6.31 8.88 -3.08
N ASP A 16 6.93 10.03 -2.82
CA ASP A 16 6.22 11.31 -2.74
C ASP A 16 6.14 11.95 -4.13
N HIS A 17 5.20 11.47 -4.94
CA HIS A 17 4.97 11.90 -6.30
C HIS A 17 3.48 12.13 -6.53
N ALA A 18 3.12 13.04 -7.43
CA ALA A 18 1.73 13.36 -7.75
C ALA A 18 0.97 12.16 -8.35
N GLU A 19 1.67 11.27 -9.05
CA GLU A 19 1.11 10.05 -9.62
C GLU A 19 2.00 8.85 -9.31
N ILE A 20 1.37 7.75 -8.90
CA ILE A 20 2.03 6.47 -8.71
C ILE A 20 1.62 5.56 -9.87
N ARG A 21 2.60 5.09 -10.64
CA ARG A 21 2.35 4.16 -11.75
C ARG A 21 1.73 2.87 -11.24
N ILE A 22 0.88 2.25 -12.06
CA ILE A 22 0.11 1.06 -11.68
C ILE A 22 0.97 -0.08 -11.12
N ASP A 23 2.14 -0.34 -11.70
CA ASP A 23 3.03 -1.41 -11.23
C ASP A 23 3.63 -1.11 -9.85
N THR A 24 3.92 0.17 -9.59
CA THR A 24 4.41 0.63 -8.28
C THR A 24 3.30 0.54 -7.24
N LEU A 25 2.08 0.95 -7.59
CA LEU A 25 0.91 0.82 -6.73
C LEU A 25 0.64 -0.65 -6.39
N GLN A 26 0.64 -1.54 -7.38
CA GLN A 26 0.47 -2.98 -7.16
C GLN A 26 1.57 -3.57 -6.25
N SER A 27 2.82 -3.13 -6.43
CA SER A 27 3.92 -3.55 -5.55
C SER A 27 3.72 -3.09 -4.10
N ILE A 28 3.27 -1.84 -3.90
CA ILE A 28 2.95 -1.29 -2.57
C ILE A 28 1.81 -2.08 -1.92
N ILE A 29 0.73 -2.35 -2.65
CA ILE A 29 -0.42 -3.14 -2.16
C ILE A 29 0.02 -4.54 -1.74
N ARG A 30 0.81 -5.23 -2.59
CA ARG A 30 1.34 -6.56 -2.28
C ARG A 30 2.25 -6.56 -1.04
N GLN A 31 3.13 -5.57 -0.90
CA GLN A 31 4.01 -5.43 0.26
C GLN A 31 3.25 -5.10 1.55
N SER A 32 2.14 -4.36 1.43
CA SER A 32 1.30 -4.00 2.56
C SER A 32 0.47 -5.16 3.10
N GLY A 33 0.31 -6.25 2.34
CA GLY A 33 -0.51 -7.40 2.73
C GLY A 33 -2.01 -7.13 2.75
N ILE A 34 -2.44 -6.00 2.16
CA ILE A 34 -3.83 -5.55 2.14
C ILE A 34 -4.52 -6.08 0.88
N PRO A 35 -5.79 -6.54 0.95
CA PRO A 35 -6.56 -6.83 -0.25
C PRO A 35 -6.66 -5.61 -1.17
N ARG A 36 -6.80 -5.85 -2.47
CA ARG A 36 -6.85 -4.79 -3.49
C ARG A 36 -8.13 -3.93 -3.43
N ASN A 37 -9.22 -4.46 -2.88
CA ASN A 37 -10.53 -3.81 -2.79
C ASN A 37 -10.53 -2.35 -2.31
N PRO A 38 -9.86 -1.97 -1.20
CA PRO A 38 -9.79 -0.57 -0.76
C PRO A 38 -9.19 0.42 -1.76
N PHE A 39 -8.56 -0.05 -2.84
CA PHE A 39 -7.94 0.77 -3.88
C PHE A 39 -8.71 0.79 -5.20
N GLU A 40 -9.84 0.08 -5.29
CA GLU A 40 -10.70 0.06 -6.48
C GLU A 40 -11.96 0.88 -6.18
N SER A 41 -12.16 1.98 -6.91
CA SER A 41 -13.33 2.87 -6.86
C SER A 41 -13.81 3.20 -8.27
#